data_AF-A0AAN8URJ8-F1
#
_entry.id   AF-A0AAN8URJ8-F1
#
_cell.length_a   1.000
_cell.length_b   1.000
_cell.length_c   1.000
_cell.angle_alpha   90.00
_cell.angle_beta   90.00
_cell.angle_gamma   90.00
#
_symmetry.space_group_name_H-M   'P 1'
#
loop_
_entity.id
_entity.type
_entity.pdbx_description
1 polymer ?
#
loop_
_entity_poly.entity_id
_entity_poly.type
_entity_poly.pdbx_seq_one_letter_code
_entity_poly.pdbx_strand_id
1 'polypeptide(L)'
;MVIIKPSSPPQSQAFVFDFQPKDPEDMNVALAALLGREVPALERYQDPVMAIDIVCKFNDRWQTGLRIRYHDCRDYTNGLVEYLTGEKYVLKRLKKSSVLGSMQANL
;
A
#
# COMPACT_ATOMS: atom_id res chain seq x y z
N MET A 1 3.51 -1.31 1.86
CA MET A 1 3.51 -2.65 1.25
C MET A 1 3.28 -2.51 -0.24
N VAL A 2 4.31 -2.66 -1.07
CA VAL A 2 4.29 -2.66 -2.55
C VAL A 2 4.77 -4.02 -3.04
N ILE A 3 4.34 -4.57 -4.19
CA ILE A 3 4.80 -5.90 -4.67
C ILE A 3 5.42 -5.86 -6.08
N ILE A 4 6.72 -6.07 -6.24
CA ILE A 4 7.45 -6.03 -7.54
C ILE A 4 7.90 -7.44 -8.00
N LYS A 5 7.96 -7.65 -9.32
CA LYS A 5 8.47 -8.82 -10.04
C LYS A 5 9.93 -8.58 -10.42
N PRO A 6 10.85 -9.50 -10.12
CA PRO A 6 12.17 -9.50 -10.72
C PRO A 6 12.09 -9.80 -12.22
N SER A 7 12.88 -9.06 -13.00
CA SER A 7 13.01 -9.22 -14.46
C SER A 7 13.74 -10.50 -14.90
N SER A 8 14.24 -11.32 -13.95
CA SER A 8 15.06 -12.52 -14.20
C SER A 8 14.62 -13.71 -13.31
N PRO A 9 14.76 -14.97 -13.75
CA PRO A 9 14.39 -16.15 -12.95
C PRO A 9 15.22 -16.28 -11.65
N PRO A 10 14.67 -16.90 -10.58
CA PRO A 10 13.56 -17.87 -10.61
C PRO A 10 12.16 -17.24 -10.58
N GLN A 11 11.19 -17.91 -11.19
CA GLN A 11 9.81 -17.44 -11.46
C GLN A 11 8.91 -17.26 -10.20
N SER A 12 9.46 -17.45 -9.00
CA SER A 12 8.74 -17.48 -7.72
C SER A 12 9.34 -16.48 -6.73
N GLN A 13 9.59 -15.25 -7.18
CA GLN A 13 10.05 -14.20 -6.29
C GLN A 13 9.20 -12.96 -6.52
N ALA A 14 8.57 -12.48 -5.45
CA ALA A 14 8.06 -11.11 -5.38
C ALA A 14 8.87 -10.32 -4.36
N PHE A 15 9.08 -9.04 -4.64
CA PHE A 15 9.62 -8.09 -3.69
C PHE A 15 8.46 -7.37 -3.03
N VAL A 16 8.23 -7.62 -1.76
CA VAL A 16 7.37 -6.80 -0.93
C VAL A 16 8.18 -5.57 -0.45
N PHE A 17 7.59 -4.38 -0.47
CA PHE A 17 8.18 -3.16 0.11
C PHE A 17 7.27 -2.64 1.20
N ASP A 18 7.63 -2.81 2.46
CA ASP A 18 6.94 -2.09 3.51
C ASP A 18 7.42 -0.63 3.54
N PHE A 19 6.51 0.34 3.70
CA PHE A 19 6.90 1.75 3.75
C PHE A 19 7.27 2.16 5.19
N GLN A 20 8.04 1.33 5.88
CA GLN A 20 8.52 1.68 7.21
C GLN A 20 9.62 2.73 7.06
N PRO A 21 9.66 3.77 7.90
CA PRO A 21 10.76 4.72 7.87
C PRO A 21 12.10 4.01 7.99
N LYS A 22 13.12 4.50 7.28
CA LYS A 22 14.47 3.89 7.25
C LYS A 22 15.08 3.80 8.65
N ASP A 23 14.83 4.82 9.45
CA ASP A 23 15.17 4.85 10.88
C ASP A 23 13.90 5.20 11.68
N PRO A 24 13.11 4.21 12.09
CA PRO A 24 11.88 4.45 12.83
C PRO A 24 12.13 4.91 14.27
N GLU A 25 13.37 4.82 14.77
CA GLU A 25 13.74 5.25 16.13
C GLU A 25 14.24 6.71 16.17
N ASP A 26 14.62 7.30 15.02
CA ASP A 26 14.95 8.72 14.93
C ASP A 26 13.70 9.59 15.15
N MET A 27 13.74 10.40 16.23
CA MET A 27 12.68 11.34 16.59
C MET A 27 12.39 12.37 15.48
N ASN A 28 13.41 12.80 14.72
CA ASN A 28 13.22 13.74 13.62
C ASN A 28 12.47 13.10 12.46
N VAL A 29 12.70 11.81 12.21
CA VAL A 29 11.96 11.04 11.22
C VAL A 29 10.51 10.89 11.65
N ALA A 30 10.26 10.55 12.92
CA ALA A 30 8.91 10.48 13.48
C ALA A 30 8.18 11.84 13.40
N LEU A 31 8.84 12.93 13.80
CA LEU A 31 8.28 14.27 13.76
C LEU A 31 7.99 14.72 12.33
N ALA A 32 8.92 14.52 11.40
CA ALA A 32 8.71 14.83 9.99
C ALA A 32 7.50 14.07 9.43
N ALA A 33 7.40 12.77 9.71
CA ALA A 33 6.29 11.95 9.28
C ALA A 33 4.94 12.42 9.86
N LEU A 34 4.90 12.74 11.17
CA LEU A 34 3.70 13.27 11.84
C LEU A 34 3.28 14.64 11.30
N LEU A 35 4.24 15.47 10.88
CA LEU A 35 4.00 16.74 10.21
C LEU A 35 3.57 16.56 8.73
N GLY A 36 3.39 15.32 8.26
CA GLY A 36 2.99 15.00 6.89
C GLY A 36 4.09 15.25 5.86
N ARG A 37 5.34 15.40 6.31
CA ARG A 37 6.50 15.51 5.41
C ARG A 37 6.88 14.12 4.90
N GLU A 38 7.52 14.11 3.74
CA GLU A 38 8.07 12.89 3.16
C GLU A 38 9.27 12.41 3.97
N VAL A 39 9.33 11.10 4.24
CA VAL A 39 10.42 10.47 4.98
C VAL A 39 10.98 9.26 4.22
N PRO A 40 12.30 9.01 4.26
CA PRO A 40 12.90 7.84 3.62
C PRO A 40 12.34 6.53 4.22
N ALA A 41 12.03 5.54 3.38
CA ALA A 41 11.52 4.23 3.80
C ALA A 41 12.47 3.07 3.48
N LEU A 42 12.40 1.97 4.24
CA LEU A 42 13.19 0.74 4.07
C LEU A 42 12.42 -0.36 3.34
N GLU A 43 13.03 -0.94 2.32
CA GLU A 43 12.46 -2.04 1.52
C GLU A 43 12.63 -3.38 2.27
N ARG A 44 11.55 -4.16 2.49
CA ARG A 44 11.57 -5.45 3.22
C ARG A 44 10.91 -6.60 2.43
N TYR A 45 11.73 -7.54 1.96
CA TYR A 45 11.37 -8.61 1.01
C TYR A 45 10.56 -9.79 1.60
N GLN A 46 9.51 -10.24 0.90
CA GLN A 46 8.80 -11.52 1.15
C GLN A 46 7.98 -11.96 -0.09
N ASP A 47 7.81 -13.27 -0.30
CA ASP A 47 7.43 -13.94 -1.56
C ASP A 47 5.92 -14.30 -1.70
N PRO A 48 5.18 -13.62 -2.58
CA PRO A 48 3.92 -14.18 -3.14
C PRO A 48 3.84 -14.23 -4.69
N VAL A 49 3.46 -15.39 -5.25
CA VAL A 49 3.45 -15.66 -6.72
C VAL A 49 2.08 -15.41 -7.40
N MET A 50 2.13 -14.97 -8.67
CA MET A 50 1.08 -14.86 -9.72
C MET A 50 0.39 -13.49 -9.95
N ALA A 51 0.09 -12.68 -8.94
CA ALA A 51 -0.47 -11.31 -9.14
C ALA A 51 0.59 -10.26 -9.58
N ILE A 52 1.81 -10.74 -9.72
CA ILE A 52 3.06 -9.98 -9.71
C ILE A 52 3.20 -9.02 -10.91
N ASP A 53 2.89 -9.44 -12.14
CA ASP A 53 3.10 -8.61 -13.35
C ASP A 53 2.18 -7.37 -13.37
N ILE A 54 0.94 -7.54 -12.89
CA ILE A 54 -0.05 -6.46 -12.85
C ILE A 54 0.32 -5.47 -11.74
N VAL A 55 0.76 -5.98 -10.58
CA VAL A 55 1.20 -5.12 -9.47
C VAL A 55 2.46 -4.34 -9.85
N CYS A 56 3.39 -4.90 -10.63
CA CYS A 56 4.57 -4.16 -11.12
C CYS A 56 4.20 -2.93 -11.93
N LYS A 57 3.31 -3.11 -12.92
CA LYS A 57 2.85 -2.02 -13.78
C LYS A 57 2.16 -0.91 -12.98
N PHE A 58 1.49 -1.26 -11.89
CA PHE A 58 0.95 -0.31 -10.95
C PHE A 58 2.07 0.44 -10.20
N ASN A 59 3.07 -0.28 -9.69
CA ASN A 59 4.16 0.30 -8.90
C ASN A 59 5.05 1.26 -9.70
N ASP A 60 5.33 0.97 -10.98
CA ASP A 60 6.11 1.86 -11.84
C ASP A 60 5.52 3.28 -11.95
N ARG A 61 4.22 3.42 -11.64
CA ARG A 61 3.49 4.68 -11.68
C ARG A 61 3.20 5.25 -10.28
N TRP A 62 3.48 4.49 -9.22
CA TRP A 62 3.16 4.87 -7.85
C TRP A 62 4.32 5.67 -7.23
N GLN A 63 4.04 6.84 -6.67
CA GLN A 63 5.06 7.66 -6.02
C GLN A 63 5.55 6.97 -4.73
N THR A 64 6.85 6.93 -4.47
CA THR A 64 7.38 6.20 -3.31
C THR A 64 7.45 7.04 -2.03
N GLY A 65 7.25 8.35 -2.14
CA GLY A 65 7.23 9.27 -1.01
C GLY A 65 6.09 8.97 -0.05
N LEU A 66 6.42 8.51 1.16
CA LEU A 66 5.43 8.28 2.21
C LEU A 66 4.90 9.62 2.74
N ARG A 67 3.57 9.79 2.71
CA ARG A 67 2.90 10.88 3.44
C ARG A 67 1.77 10.31 4.27
N ILE A 68 1.94 10.33 5.60
CA ILE A 68 0.93 9.80 6.52
C ILE A 68 -0.42 10.49 6.26
N ARG A 69 -1.50 9.71 6.10
CA ARG A 69 -2.88 10.13 5.77
C ARG A 69 -3.14 10.63 4.35
N TYR A 70 -2.12 10.81 3.52
CA TYR A 70 -2.28 11.37 2.17
C TYR A 70 -1.69 10.49 1.06
N HIS A 71 -0.68 9.69 1.38
CA HIS A 71 0.02 8.81 0.47
C HIS A 71 0.67 7.69 1.29
N ASP A 72 -0.16 6.93 1.99
CA ASP A 72 0.28 5.84 2.88
C ASP A 72 -0.17 4.46 2.40
N CYS A 73 0.06 3.43 3.22
CA CYS A 73 -0.26 2.04 2.87
C CYS A 73 -1.74 1.84 2.53
N ARG A 74 -2.66 2.61 3.12
CA ARG A 74 -4.10 2.50 2.85
C ARG A 74 -4.44 3.01 1.45
N ASP A 75 -3.80 4.10 1.05
CA ASP A 75 -3.97 4.69 -0.28
C ASP A 75 -3.37 3.77 -1.35
N TYR A 76 -2.20 3.18 -1.08
CA TYR A 76 -1.60 2.17 -1.96
C TYR A 76 -2.53 0.97 -2.14
N THR A 77 -3.05 0.40 -1.04
CA THR A 77 -3.99 -0.73 -1.13
C THR A 77 -5.26 -0.35 -1.89
N ASN A 78 -5.81 0.84 -1.68
CA ASN A 78 -6.96 1.31 -2.45
C ASN A 78 -6.61 1.39 -3.94
N GLY A 79 -5.56 2.11 -4.31
CA GLY A 79 -5.14 2.28 -5.70
C GLY A 79 -4.85 0.94 -6.39
N LEU A 80 -4.24 0.00 -5.69
CA LEU A 80 -3.96 -1.33 -6.22
C LEU A 80 -5.26 -2.12 -6.46
N VAL A 81 -6.22 -2.07 -5.53
CA VAL A 81 -7.53 -2.71 -5.70
C VAL A 81 -8.29 -2.09 -6.88
N GLU A 82 -8.29 -0.77 -7.00
CA GLU A 82 -8.92 -0.08 -8.13
C GLU A 82 -8.26 -0.48 -9.47
N TYR A 83 -6.94 -0.62 -9.49
CA TYR A 83 -6.18 -1.03 -10.67
C TYR A 83 -6.44 -2.49 -11.08
N LEU A 84 -6.50 -3.40 -10.10
CA LEU A 84 -6.74 -4.84 -10.33
C LEU A 84 -8.18 -5.14 -10.74
N THR A 85 -9.15 -4.40 -10.21
CA THR A 85 -10.58 -4.70 -10.40
C THR A 85 -11.26 -3.78 -11.40
N GLY A 86 -10.68 -2.61 -11.71
CA GLY A 86 -11.33 -1.56 -12.47
C GLY A 86 -12.42 -0.80 -11.70
N GLU A 87 -12.73 -1.21 -10.48
CA GLU A 87 -13.75 -0.58 -9.65
C GLU A 87 -13.17 0.60 -8.88
N LYS A 88 -13.82 1.77 -8.96
CA LYS A 88 -13.39 2.95 -8.20
C LYS A 88 -14.08 3.04 -6.84
N TYR A 89 -13.43 3.69 -5.88
CA TYR A 89 -13.99 3.99 -4.56
C TYR A 89 -14.35 2.74 -3.74
N VAL A 90 -13.64 1.63 -3.95
CA VAL A 90 -13.93 0.34 -3.30
C VAL A 90 -13.91 0.48 -1.77
N LEU A 91 -12.90 1.14 -1.19
CA LEU A 91 -12.86 1.36 0.25
C LEU A 91 -14.02 2.23 0.75
N LYS A 92 -14.46 3.24 -0.01
CA LYS A 92 -15.61 4.08 0.36
C LYS A 92 -16.90 3.26 0.36
N ARG A 93 -17.07 2.39 -0.63
CA ARG A 93 -18.20 1.46 -0.70
C ARG A 93 -18.18 0.49 0.49
N LEU A 94 -17.05 -0.16 0.76
CA LEU A 94 -16.92 -1.09 1.88
C LEU A 94 -17.22 -0.43 3.24
N LYS A 95 -16.71 0.79 3.47
CA LYS A 95 -17.03 1.56 4.68
C LYS A 95 -18.52 1.90 4.79
N LYS A 96 -19.19 2.22 3.69
CA LYS A 96 -20.63 2.48 3.67
C LYS A 96 -21.42 1.20 3.97
N SER A 97 -21.00 0.08 3.39
CA SER A 97 -21.63 -1.23 3.61
C SER A 97 -21.43 -1.74 5.04
N SER A 98 -20.28 -1.49 5.68
CA SER A 98 -20.06 -1.87 7.08
C SER A 98 -20.95 -1.07 8.04
N VAL A 99 -21.16 0.23 7.77
CA VAL A 99 -22.08 1.07 8.54
C VAL A 99 -23.53 0.60 8.36
N LEU A 100 -23.96 0.31 7.12
CA LEU A 100 -25.30 -0.23 6.87
C LEU A 100 -25.52 -1.60 7.54
N GLY A 101 -24.54 -2.50 7.49
CA GLY A 101 -24.61 -3.80 8.16
C GLY A 101 -24.67 -3.70 9.68
N SER A 102 -23.98 -2.72 10.28
CA SER A 102 -24.05 -2.46 11.73
C SER A 102 -25.39 -1.87 12.20
N MET A 103 -26.13 -1.19 11.31
CA MET A 103 -27.48 -0.72 11.60
C MET A 103 -28.53 -1.84 11.51
N GLN A 104 -28.31 -2.84 10.66
CA GLN A 104 -29.20 -4.01 10.53
C GLN A 104 -28.94 -5.09 11.59
N ALA A 105 -27.77 -5.13 12.22
CA ALA A 105 -27.44 -6.07 13.29
C ALA A 105 -27.94 -5.65 14.70
N ASN A 106 -28.65 -4.52 14.80
CA ASN A 106 -29.22 -3.99 16.05
C ASN A 106 -30.76 -3.93 16.03
N LEU A 107 -31.41 -4.74 15.20
CA LEU A 107 -32.87 -4.92 15.15
C LEU A 107 -33.24 -6.39 15.36
#